data_AF-A0A1C6BMK8-F1
#
_entry.id   AF-A0A1C6BMK8-F1
#
_cell.length_a   1.000
_cell.length_b   1.000
_cell.length_c   1.000
_cell.angle_alpha   90.00
_cell.angle_beta   90.00
_cell.angle_gamma   90.00
#
_symmetry.space_group_name_H-M   'P 1'
#
loop_
_entity.id
_entity.type
_entity.pdbx_description
1 polymer ?
#
loop_
_entity_poly.entity_id
_entity_poly.type
_entity_poly.pdbx_seq_one_letter_code
_entity_poly.pdbx_strand_id
1 'polypeptide(L)'
;MISALIILVTLNIQQNPQFNIRFGVPFLPELLAKIIIGIGSIIISYGYLRQLKWGFWGMVVESGYFFLVCITQLIVIETWKVPIGITFYHGLVIIYTFFHHKDFEVFNKGEVKIVK
;
A
#
# COMPACT_ATOMS: atom_id res chain seq x y z
N MET A 1 2.65 5.09 -0.94
CA MET A 1 2.72 6.30 -1.80
C MET A 1 3.01 6.00 -3.27
N ILE A 2 4.12 5.34 -3.63
CA ILE A 2 4.47 5.08 -5.05
C ILE A 2 3.40 4.23 -5.75
N SER A 3 2.90 3.17 -5.10
CA SER A 3 1.82 2.34 -5.66
C SER A 3 0.54 3.14 -5.94
N ALA A 4 0.19 4.10 -5.08
CA ALA A 4 -0.96 4.97 -5.28
C ALA A 4 -0.81 5.84 -6.54
N LEU A 5 0.37 6.42 -6.75
CA LEU A 5 0.67 7.22 -7.93
C LEU A 5 0.56 6.37 -9.21
N ILE A 6 1.11 5.15 -9.20
CA ILE A 6 1.00 4.22 -10.33
C ILE A 6 -0.47 3.90 -10.63
N ILE A 7 -1.29 3.64 -9.61
CA ILE A 7 -2.72 3.36 -9.77
C ILE A 7 -3.44 4.57 -10.39
N LEU A 8 -3.16 5.78 -9.90
CA LEU A 8 -3.81 7.00 -10.39
C LEU A 8 -3.41 7.36 -11.83
N VAL A 9 -2.15 7.14 -12.21
CA VAL A 9 -1.70 7.37 -13.60
C VAL A 9 -2.30 6.33 -14.56
N THR A 10 -2.68 5.15 -14.07
CA THR A 10 -3.26 4.06 -14.87
C THR A 10 -4.79 3.96 -14.78
N LEU A 11 -5.48 5.01 -14.32
CA LEU A 11 -6.94 5.01 -14.17
C LEU A 11 -7.68 4.63 -15.46
N ASN A 12 -7.30 5.24 -16.59
CA ASN A 12 -7.93 5.03 -17.89
C ASN A 12 -7.32 3.88 -18.70
N ILE A 13 -6.39 3.11 -18.11
CA ILE A 13 -5.74 1.97 -18.78
C ILE A 13 -6.41 0.69 -18.31
N GLN A 14 -7.12 0.00 -19.19
CA GLN A 14 -7.71 -1.29 -18.86
C GLN A 14 -6.61 -2.34 -18.71
N GLN A 15 -6.65 -3.10 -17.61
CA GLN A 15 -5.66 -4.13 -17.34
C GLN A 15 -6.17 -5.51 -17.77
N ASN A 16 -5.25 -6.40 -18.17
CA ASN A 16 -5.56 -7.80 -18.43
C ASN A 16 -4.63 -8.73 -17.63
N PRO A 17 -5.11 -9.46 -16.60
CA PRO A 17 -6.49 -9.45 -16.08
C PRO A 17 -6.90 -8.10 -15.46
N GLN A 18 -8.20 -7.87 -15.27
CA GLN A 18 -8.72 -6.60 -14.75
C GLN A 18 -8.20 -6.31 -13.33
N PHE A 19 -7.98 -5.03 -13.00
CA PHE A 19 -7.41 -4.61 -11.72
C PHE A 19 -8.25 -5.05 -10.51
N ASN A 20 -9.58 -4.93 -10.58
CA ASN A 20 -10.49 -5.36 -9.52
C ASN A 20 -10.37 -6.87 -9.21
N ILE A 21 -10.21 -7.72 -10.23
CA ILE A 21 -10.02 -9.17 -10.07
C ILE A 21 -8.68 -9.45 -9.41
N ARG A 22 -7.62 -8.79 -9.90
CA ARG A 22 -6.25 -8.89 -9.38
C ARG A 22 -6.13 -8.54 -7.89
N PHE A 23 -6.96 -7.60 -7.44
CA PHE A 23 -7.01 -7.10 -6.07
C PHE A 23 -8.12 -7.78 -5.23
N GLY A 24 -8.76 -8.84 -5.73
CA GLY A 24 -9.73 -9.63 -4.94
C GLY A 24 -11.05 -8.90 -4.66
N VAL A 25 -11.39 -7.88 -5.45
CA VAL A 25 -12.64 -7.12 -5.36
C VAL A 25 -13.44 -7.18 -6.67
N PRO A 26 -13.72 -8.38 -7.22
CA PRO A 26 -14.33 -8.53 -8.55
C PRO A 26 -15.74 -7.95 -8.66
N PHE A 27 -16.42 -7.74 -7.52
CA PHE A 27 -17.75 -7.15 -7.45
C PHE A 27 -17.77 -5.63 -7.71
N LEU A 28 -16.61 -4.95 -7.69
CA LEU A 28 -16.50 -3.53 -8.01
C LEU A 28 -16.07 -3.32 -9.46
N PRO A 29 -16.59 -2.28 -10.15
CA PRO A 29 -16.05 -1.83 -11.43
C PRO A 29 -14.56 -1.49 -11.31
N GLU A 30 -13.76 -1.81 -12.34
CA GLU A 30 -12.30 -1.64 -12.32
C GLU A 30 -11.87 -0.21 -11.95
N LEU A 31 -12.51 0.80 -12.56
CA LEU A 31 -12.22 2.21 -12.31
C LEU A 31 -12.49 2.57 -10.85
N LEU A 32 -13.61 2.11 -10.29
CA LEU A 32 -13.98 2.40 -8.90
C LEU A 32 -12.99 1.75 -7.92
N ALA A 33 -12.60 0.49 -8.18
CA ALA A 33 -11.59 -0.20 -7.39
C ALA A 33 -10.25 0.55 -7.39
N LYS A 34 -9.79 1.03 -8.56
CA LYS A 34 -8.56 1.84 -8.66
C LYS A 34 -8.65 3.14 -7.88
N ILE A 35 -9.77 3.86 -7.98
CA ILE A 35 -9.98 5.12 -7.27
C ILE A 35 -9.94 4.89 -5.76
N ILE A 36 -10.69 3.91 -5.25
CA ILE A 36 -10.77 3.61 -3.82
C ILE A 36 -9.39 3.21 -3.28
N ILE A 37 -8.71 2.27 -3.95
CA ILE A 37 -7.40 1.79 -3.50
C ILE A 37 -6.37 2.92 -3.60
N GLY A 38 -6.34 3.67 -4.71
CA GLY A 38 -5.42 4.79 -4.91
C GLY A 38 -5.57 5.90 -3.86
N ILE A 39 -6.81 6.35 -3.60
CA ILE A 39 -7.09 7.36 -2.58
C ILE A 39 -6.79 6.83 -1.18
N GLY A 40 -7.20 5.60 -0.87
CA GLY A 40 -6.91 4.95 0.41
C GLY A 40 -5.40 4.89 0.70
N SER A 41 -4.61 4.49 -0.29
CA SER A 41 -3.15 4.47 -0.21
C SER A 41 -2.55 5.85 0.05
N ILE A 42 -3.10 6.93 -0.52
CA ILE A 42 -2.64 8.30 -0.25
C ILE A 42 -2.94 8.69 1.20
N ILE A 43 -4.15 8.42 1.69
CA ILE A 43 -4.56 8.73 3.06
C ILE A 43 -3.64 8.01 4.05
N ILE A 44 -3.42 6.71 3.85
CA ILE A 44 -2.51 5.91 4.69
C ILE A 44 -1.09 6.47 4.64
N SER A 45 -0.59 6.79 3.44
CA SER A 45 0.74 7.39 3.27
C SER A 45 0.87 8.71 4.01
N TYR A 46 -0.16 9.56 3.99
CA TYR A 46 -0.17 10.81 4.76
C TYR A 46 -0.05 10.56 6.26
N GLY A 47 -0.86 9.65 6.80
CA GLY A 47 -0.78 9.28 8.21
C GLY A 47 0.57 8.70 8.59
N TYR A 48 1.16 7.89 7.71
CA TYR A 48 2.47 7.29 7.90
C TYR A 48 3.60 8.32 7.92
N LEU A 49 3.60 9.28 6.97
CA LEU A 49 4.57 10.38 6.94
C LEU A 49 4.46 11.30 8.15
N ARG A 50 3.24 11.46 8.68
CA ARG A 50 2.97 12.18 9.92
C ARG A 50 3.25 11.35 11.18
N GLN A 51 3.74 10.11 11.04
CA GLN A 51 4.06 9.19 12.14
C GLN A 51 2.86 8.89 13.07
N LEU A 52 1.64 9.04 12.54
CA LEU A 52 0.42 8.88 13.32
C LEU A 52 0.17 7.41 13.66
N LYS A 53 -0.51 7.16 14.79
CA LYS A 53 -0.90 5.79 15.20
C LYS A 53 -1.63 5.02 14.10
N TRP A 54 -2.62 5.64 13.45
CA TRP A 54 -3.39 4.99 12.39
C TRP A 54 -2.58 4.86 11.09
N GLY A 55 -1.61 5.76 10.87
CA GLY A 55 -0.68 5.69 9.74
C GLY A 55 0.25 4.48 9.83
N PHE A 56 0.76 4.18 11.02
CA PHE A 56 1.55 2.96 11.28
C PHE A 56 0.78 1.70 10.90
N TRP A 57 -0.39 1.49 11.55
CA TRP A 57 -1.20 0.29 11.32
C TRP A 57 -1.75 0.22 9.90
N GLY A 58 -2.15 1.36 9.35
CA GLY A 58 -2.59 1.48 7.96
C GLY A 58 -1.50 1.02 7.00
N MET A 59 -0.26 1.48 7.17
CA MET A 59 0.84 1.10 6.29
C MET A 59 1.20 -0.38 6.43
N VAL A 60 1.21 -0.93 7.65
CA VAL A 60 1.47 -2.37 7.85
C VAL A 60 0.41 -3.22 7.14
N VAL A 61 -0.87 -2.89 7.30
CA VAL A 61 -1.98 -3.61 6.65
C VAL A 61 -1.94 -3.43 5.14
N GLU A 62 -1.76 -2.20 4.66
CA GLU A 62 -1.67 -1.88 3.24
C GLU A 62 -0.51 -2.63 2.58
N SER A 63 0.72 -2.46 3.09
CA SER A 63 1.89 -3.12 2.51
C SER A 63 1.80 -4.63 2.62
N GLY A 64 1.25 -5.17 3.70
CA GLY A 64 0.98 -6.60 3.83
C GLY A 64 0.01 -7.10 2.76
N TYR A 65 -1.09 -6.39 2.55
CA TYR A 65 -2.07 -6.71 1.50
C TYR A 65 -1.47 -6.64 0.10
N PHE A 66 -0.75 -5.56 -0.24
CA PHE A 66 -0.10 -5.43 -1.54
C PHE A 66 0.97 -6.52 -1.75
N PHE A 67 1.74 -6.85 -0.71
CA PHE A 67 2.73 -7.92 -0.75
C PHE A 67 2.06 -9.27 -1.06
N LEU A 68 0.97 -9.61 -0.37
CA LEU A 68 0.21 -10.84 -0.61
C LEU A 68 -0.36 -10.88 -2.03
N VAL A 69 -0.99 -9.79 -2.49
CA VAL A 69 -1.51 -9.67 -3.85
C VAL A 69 -0.41 -9.93 -4.88
N CYS A 70 0.77 -9.34 -4.68
CA CYS A 70 1.91 -9.52 -5.58
C CYS A 70 2.42 -10.97 -5.59
N ILE A 71 2.53 -11.61 -4.41
CA ILE A 71 2.97 -13.00 -4.29
C ILE A 71 1.96 -13.96 -4.92
N THR A 72 0.67 -13.78 -4.66
CA THR A 72 -0.40 -14.60 -5.28
C THR A 72 -0.35 -14.49 -6.79
N GLN A 73 -0.19 -13.29 -7.34
CA GLN A 73 -0.08 -13.10 -8.78
C GLN A 73 1.19 -13.74 -9.35
N LEU A 74 2.33 -13.66 -8.66
CA LEU A 74 3.58 -14.30 -9.08
C LEU A 74 3.46 -15.84 -9.15
N ILE A 75 2.70 -16.44 -8.23
CA ILE A 75 2.53 -17.90 -8.15
C ILE A 75 1.47 -18.40 -9.13
N VAL A 76 0.36 -17.67 -9.28
CA VAL A 76 -0.85 -18.16 -9.96
C VAL A 76 -0.96 -17.68 -11.41
N ILE A 77 -0.39 -16.53 -11.77
CA ILE A 77 -0.58 -15.90 -13.09
C ILE A 77 0.70 -16.02 -13.92
N GLU A 78 0.83 -17.11 -14.69
CA GLU A 78 2.02 -17.39 -15.52
C GLU A 78 2.36 -16.29 -16.53
N THR A 79 1.33 -15.60 -17.07
CA THR A 79 1.47 -14.60 -18.13
C THR A 79 1.81 -13.20 -17.63
N TRP A 80 1.66 -12.95 -16.32
CA TRP A 80 1.84 -11.62 -15.76
C TRP A 80 2.89 -11.66 -14.65
N LYS A 81 4.14 -11.36 -15.02
CA LYS A 81 5.20 -11.12 -14.05
C LYS A 81 4.90 -9.79 -13.37
N VAL A 82 4.29 -9.83 -12.18
CA VAL A 82 4.26 -8.67 -11.29
C VAL A 82 5.67 -8.10 -11.24
N PRO A 83 5.85 -6.77 -11.35
CA PRO A 83 7.17 -6.19 -11.24
C PRO A 83 7.76 -6.58 -9.87
N ILE A 84 8.78 -7.44 -9.88
CA ILE A 84 9.48 -7.90 -8.66
C ILE A 84 9.87 -6.72 -7.76
N GLY A 85 10.16 -5.57 -8.36
CA GLY A 85 10.44 -4.32 -7.65
C GLY A 85 9.29 -3.84 -6.75
N ILE A 86 8.02 -4.01 -7.13
CA ILE A 86 6.87 -3.62 -6.30
C ILE A 86 6.72 -4.58 -5.10
N THR A 87 6.90 -5.88 -5.31
CA THR A 87 6.90 -6.87 -4.23
C THR A 87 7.99 -6.57 -3.21
N PHE A 88 9.21 -6.33 -3.70
CA PHE A 88 10.35 -6.01 -2.85
C PHE A 88 10.17 -4.67 -2.12
N TYR A 89 9.60 -3.67 -2.78
CA TYR A 89 9.27 -2.38 -2.17
C TYR A 89 8.35 -2.55 -0.95
N HIS A 90 7.24 -3.30 -1.08
CA HIS A 90 6.34 -3.52 0.06
C HIS A 90 6.98 -4.32 1.18
N GLY A 91 7.82 -5.31 0.86
CA GLY A 91 8.61 -6.02 1.87
C GLY A 91 9.55 -5.09 2.64
N LEU A 92 10.28 -4.22 1.95
CA LEU A 92 11.15 -3.22 2.57
C LEU A 92 10.38 -2.21 3.42
N VAL A 93 9.22 -1.75 2.96
CA VAL A 93 8.38 -0.82 3.74
C VAL A 93 7.93 -1.47 5.05
N ILE A 94 7.52 -2.74 5.02
CA ILE A 94 7.14 -3.47 6.24
C ILE A 94 8.34 -3.54 7.19
N ILE A 95 9.51 -3.98 6.69
CA ILE A 95 10.75 -4.09 7.48
C ILE A 95 11.09 -2.73 8.09
N TYR A 96 11.17 -1.68 7.27
CA TYR A 96 11.50 -0.32 7.72
C TYR A 96 10.52 0.17 8.78
N THR A 97 9.22 -0.05 8.57
CA THR A 97 8.15 0.32 9.51
C THR A 97 8.34 -0.34 10.87
N PHE A 98 8.72 -1.62 10.90
CA PHE A 98 8.99 -2.32 12.16
C PHE A 98 10.32 -1.91 12.80
N PHE A 99 11.36 -1.61 12.02
CA PHE A 99 12.63 -1.12 12.58
C PHE A 99 12.50 0.28 13.20
N HIS A 100 11.73 1.16 12.57
CA HIS A 100 11.50 2.54 13.01
C HIS A 100 10.19 2.69 13.79
N HIS A 101 9.65 1.59 14.34
CA HIS A 101 8.36 1.61 15.01
C HIS A 101 8.32 2.62 16.16
N LYS A 102 9.45 2.85 16.85
CA LYS A 102 9.55 3.78 17.98
C LYS A 102 9.30 5.24 17.61
N ASP A 103 9.48 5.61 16.33
CA ASP A 103 9.26 6.98 15.87
C ASP A 103 7.77 7.31 15.73
N PHE A 104 6.90 6.28 15.70
CA PHE A 104 5.47 6.47 15.56
C PHE A 104 4.80 6.79 16.90
N GLU A 105 3.82 7.69 16.87
CA GLU A 105 3.04 8.14 18.03
C GLU A 105 2.47 7.00 18.88
N VAL A 106 2.14 5.87 18.25
CA VAL A 106 1.58 4.70 18.96
C VAL A 106 2.58 4.10 19.95
N PHE A 107 3.88 4.24 19.69
CA PHE A 107 4.97 3.73 20.52
C PHE A 107 5.73 4.84 21.25
N ASN A 108 5.65 6.09 20.76
CA ASN A 108 6.28 7.28 21.36
C ASN A 108 5.37 8.00 22.38
N LYS A 109 4.62 7.26 23.21
CA LYS A 109 3.85 7.87 24.32
C LYS A 109 4.80 8.47 25.36
N GLY A 110 5.34 9.66 25.12
CA GLY A 110 6.23 10.31 26.09
C GLY A 110 6.88 11.63 25.70
N GLU A 111 7.14 11.91 24.42
CA GLU A 111 7.81 13.17 24.06
C GLU A 111 6.96 14.02 23.11
N VAL A 112 6.01 14.76 23.68
CA VAL A 112 5.55 16.01 23.05
C VAL A 112 6.73 16.96 23.08
N LYS A 113 7.64 16.86 22.11
CA LYS A 113 8.57 17.95 21.82
C LYS A 113 7.76 19.06 21.16
N ILE A 114 7.28 19.98 21.99
CA ILE A 114 6.91 21.32 21.53
C ILE A 114 8.21 21.93 21.01
N VAL A 115 8.45 21.85 19.71
CA VAL A 115 9.49 22.62 19.04
C VAL A 115 9.01 24.07 19.06
N LYS A 116 9.68 24.90 19.87
CA LYS A 116 9.56 26.37 19.83
C LYS A 116 10.19 26.92 18.57
#